data_AF-A0A5J4WK84-F1
#
_entry.id   AF-A0A5J4WK84-F1
#
_cell.length_a   1.000
_cell.length_b   1.000
_cell.length_c   1.000
_cell.angle_alpha   90.00
_cell.angle_beta   90.00
_cell.angle_gamma   90.00
#
_symmetry.space_group_name_H-M   'P 1'
#
loop_
_entity.id
_entity.type
_entity.pdbx_description
1 polymer ?
#
loop_
_entity_poly.entity_id
_entity_poly.type
_entity_poly.pdbx_seq_one_letter_code
_entity_poly.pdbx_strand_id
1 'polypeptide(L)'
;MFEIQQDYEAKKAAIISGAIKAILHIFETRQLDCINHYCSQAFYVFTIKNSSEIDRMIVGMKPFPGLIRLLSHTNTQVLSNAISSINNIVLSGTLTTMPNIPHPHYDSIAAVDGKNQLFNFFKRNNISKLSKNQASMVIWRIFRQREMTNIEQLQYLVAYLKNSLYEDDDWIKQTSKEGLQNLAQNAKNRSEITKGGFIIPK
;
A
#
# COMPACT_ATOMS: atom_id res chain seq x y z
N MET A 1 -5.31 -27.55 2.49
CA MET A 1 -4.34 -27.58 1.37
C MET A 1 -5.07 -27.63 0.03
N PHE A 2 -6.03 -28.53 -0.16
CA PHE A 2 -6.88 -28.63 -1.37
C PHE A 2 -7.69 -27.35 -1.67
N GLU A 3 -8.33 -26.75 -0.66
CA GLU A 3 -9.12 -25.50 -0.84
C GLU A 3 -8.29 -24.28 -1.29
N ILE A 4 -7.03 -24.18 -0.83
CA ILE A 4 -6.12 -23.09 -1.22
C ILE A 4 -5.73 -23.23 -2.70
N GLN A 5 -5.49 -24.46 -3.14
CA GLN A 5 -5.16 -24.72 -4.54
C GLN A 5 -6.36 -24.43 -5.45
N GLN A 6 -7.58 -24.79 -5.03
CA GLN A 6 -8.79 -24.46 -5.76
C GLN A 6 -9.04 -22.95 -5.87
N ASP A 7 -8.76 -22.18 -4.81
CA ASP A 7 -8.83 -20.71 -4.83
C ASP A 7 -7.83 -20.11 -5.84
N TYR A 8 -6.60 -20.63 -5.90
CA TYR A 8 -5.59 -20.16 -6.86
C TYR A 8 -5.99 -20.42 -8.30
N GLU A 9 -6.52 -21.61 -8.61
CA GLU A 9 -7.00 -21.92 -9.96
C GLU A 9 -8.20 -21.05 -10.35
N ALA A 10 -9.14 -20.81 -9.44
CA ALA A 10 -10.28 -19.92 -9.68
C ALA A 10 -9.83 -18.48 -9.96
N LYS A 11 -8.88 -17.96 -9.16
CA LYS A 11 -8.31 -16.62 -9.38
C LYS A 11 -7.58 -16.53 -10.72
N LYS A 12 -6.77 -17.54 -11.04
CA LYS A 12 -6.05 -17.60 -12.31
C LYS A 12 -7.00 -17.66 -13.50
N ALA A 13 -8.05 -18.47 -13.44
CA ALA A 13 -9.08 -18.54 -14.48
C ALA A 13 -9.78 -17.20 -14.70
N ALA A 14 -10.15 -16.49 -13.62
CA ALA A 14 -10.78 -15.17 -13.70
C ALA A 14 -9.82 -14.08 -14.21
N ILE A 15 -8.52 -14.20 -13.94
CA ILE A 15 -7.52 -13.32 -14.56
C ILE A 15 -7.43 -13.60 -16.07
N ILE A 16 -7.33 -14.87 -16.46
CA ILE A 16 -7.21 -15.29 -17.87
C ILE A 16 -8.46 -14.90 -18.67
N SER A 17 -9.65 -14.95 -18.07
CA SER A 17 -10.90 -14.51 -18.71
C SER A 17 -11.00 -13.00 -18.93
N GLY A 18 -10.07 -12.22 -18.37
CA GLY A 18 -10.04 -10.76 -18.48
C GLY A 18 -10.91 -10.02 -17.45
N ALA A 19 -11.50 -10.72 -16.48
CA ALA A 19 -12.36 -10.09 -15.47
C ALA A 19 -11.61 -9.03 -14.66
N ILE A 20 -10.37 -9.31 -14.25
CA ILE A 20 -9.54 -8.37 -13.47
C ILE A 20 -9.14 -7.16 -14.29
N LYS A 21 -8.80 -7.37 -15.56
CA LYS A 21 -8.50 -6.28 -16.49
C LYS A 21 -9.72 -5.36 -16.70
N ALA A 22 -10.91 -5.92 -16.81
CA ALA A 22 -12.15 -5.15 -16.92
C ALA A 22 -12.44 -4.32 -15.65
N ILE A 23 -12.21 -4.89 -14.46
CA ILE A 23 -12.37 -4.16 -13.19
C ILE A 23 -11.38 -2.99 -13.09
N LEU A 24 -10.10 -3.21 -13.44
CA LEU A 24 -9.11 -2.13 -13.47
C LEU A 24 -9.48 -1.03 -14.46
N HIS A 25 -9.97 -1.40 -15.65
CA HIS A 25 -10.45 -0.42 -16.63
C HIS A 25 -11.62 0.41 -16.10
N ILE A 26 -12.56 -0.20 -15.35
CA ILE A 26 -13.64 0.54 -14.67
C ILE A 26 -13.07 1.54 -13.66
N PHE A 27 -12.07 1.15 -12.86
CA PHE A 27 -11.44 2.05 -11.90
C PHE A 27 -10.77 3.25 -12.55
N GLU A 28 -10.21 3.08 -13.74
CA GLU A 28 -9.52 4.15 -14.47
C GLU A 28 -10.49 5.09 -15.20
N THR A 29 -11.54 4.56 -15.82
CA THR A 29 -12.32 5.30 -16.83
C THR A 29 -13.70 5.75 -16.34
N ARG A 30 -14.34 4.98 -15.45
CA ARG A 30 -15.71 5.27 -15.02
C ARG A 30 -15.73 6.49 -14.10
N GLN A 31 -16.75 7.34 -14.20
CA GLN A 31 -16.96 8.43 -13.23
C GLN A 31 -16.90 7.88 -11.80
N LEU A 32 -16.16 8.57 -10.92
CA LEU A 32 -15.74 8.03 -9.64
C LEU A 32 -16.94 7.63 -8.76
N ASP A 33 -17.96 8.50 -8.70
CA ASP A 33 -19.17 8.28 -7.90
C ASP A 33 -20.06 7.14 -8.43
N CYS A 34 -19.83 6.64 -9.65
CA CYS A 34 -20.52 5.48 -10.20
C CYS A 34 -19.83 4.15 -9.87
N ILE A 35 -18.67 4.17 -9.21
CA ILE A 35 -17.95 2.96 -8.84
C ILE A 35 -18.50 2.46 -7.50
N ASN A 36 -19.25 1.36 -7.54
CA ASN A 36 -19.79 0.78 -6.32
C ASN A 36 -18.73 0.03 -5.51
N HIS A 37 -19.02 -0.18 -4.23
CA HIS A 37 -18.11 -0.91 -3.34
C HIS A 37 -17.92 -2.37 -3.78
N TYR A 38 -18.90 -3.01 -4.42
CA TYR A 38 -18.78 -4.39 -4.90
C TYR A 38 -17.67 -4.55 -5.94
N CYS A 39 -17.49 -3.60 -6.87
CA CYS A 39 -16.37 -3.63 -7.82
C CYS A 39 -15.02 -3.56 -7.09
N SER A 40 -14.89 -2.65 -6.12
CA SER A 40 -13.67 -2.51 -5.31
C SER A 40 -13.40 -3.74 -4.43
N GLN A 41 -14.45 -4.35 -3.88
CA GLN A 41 -14.37 -5.54 -3.04
C GLN A 41 -13.96 -6.76 -3.87
N ALA A 42 -14.53 -6.91 -5.06
CA ALA A 42 -14.16 -7.97 -5.99
C ALA A 42 -12.65 -7.90 -6.26
N PHE A 43 -12.12 -6.74 -6.66
CA PHE A 43 -10.68 -6.59 -6.86
C PHE A 43 -9.86 -6.90 -5.60
N TYR A 44 -10.30 -6.39 -4.44
CA TYR A 44 -9.61 -6.65 -3.17
C TYR A 44 -9.43 -8.13 -2.88
N VAL A 45 -10.46 -8.97 -3.08
CA VAL A 45 -10.39 -10.42 -2.90
C VAL A 45 -9.28 -11.05 -3.76
N PHE A 46 -9.06 -10.56 -4.98
CA PHE A 46 -7.99 -11.01 -5.86
C PHE A 46 -6.59 -10.60 -5.40
N THR A 47 -6.45 -9.75 -4.39
CA THR A 47 -5.15 -9.38 -3.80
C THR A 47 -4.85 -10.13 -2.50
N ILE A 48 -5.79 -10.90 -1.97
CA ILE A 48 -5.64 -11.59 -0.68
C ILE A 48 -4.97 -12.95 -0.89
N LYS A 49 -3.89 -13.21 -0.14
CA LYS A 49 -3.23 -14.53 -0.03
C LYS A 49 -3.01 -15.17 -1.40
N ASN A 50 -2.23 -14.53 -2.26
CA ASN A 50 -1.96 -15.03 -3.60
C ASN A 50 -0.68 -15.86 -3.65
N SER A 51 -0.58 -16.69 -4.70
CA SER A 51 0.71 -17.23 -5.13
C SER A 51 1.55 -16.14 -5.80
N SER A 52 2.88 -16.33 -5.83
CA SER A 52 3.77 -15.41 -6.53
C SER A 52 3.46 -15.28 -8.03
N GLU A 53 2.85 -16.31 -8.63
CA GLU A 53 2.38 -16.26 -10.01
C GLU A 53 1.22 -15.29 -10.19
N ILE A 54 0.17 -15.42 -9.36
CA ILE A 54 -1.02 -14.55 -9.43
C ILE A 54 -0.62 -13.09 -9.17
N ASP A 55 0.27 -12.85 -8.20
CA ASP A 55 0.77 -11.49 -7.93
C ASP A 55 1.50 -10.89 -9.13
N ARG A 56 2.35 -11.67 -9.81
CA ARG A 56 2.99 -11.22 -11.06
C ARG A 56 1.98 -10.90 -12.15
N MET A 57 0.93 -11.72 -12.29
CA MET A 57 -0.14 -11.46 -13.28
C MET A 57 -0.87 -10.15 -12.96
N ILE A 58 -1.23 -9.91 -11.69
CA ILE A 58 -1.90 -8.68 -11.24
C ILE A 58 -1.02 -7.46 -11.47
N VAL A 59 0.25 -7.51 -11.07
CA VAL A 59 1.20 -6.41 -11.29
C VAL A 59 1.39 -6.14 -12.78
N GLY A 60 1.44 -7.19 -13.62
CA GLY A 60 1.54 -7.08 -15.08
C GLY A 60 0.35 -6.35 -15.72
N MET A 61 -0.82 -6.34 -15.07
CA MET A 61 -2.00 -5.59 -15.50
C MET A 61 -1.95 -4.10 -15.10
N LYS A 62 -0.86 -3.63 -14.48
CA LYS A 62 -0.65 -2.23 -14.05
C LYS A 62 -1.80 -1.72 -13.16
N PRO A 63 -1.95 -2.23 -11.93
CA PRO A 63 -3.14 -1.97 -11.11
C PRO A 63 -3.17 -0.58 -10.48
N PHE A 64 -2.03 0.10 -10.37
CA PHE A 64 -1.91 1.34 -9.61
C PHE A 64 -2.69 2.55 -10.15
N PRO A 65 -2.81 2.84 -11.47
CA PRO A 65 -3.55 4.00 -11.95
C PRO A 65 -5.01 4.00 -11.45
N GLY A 66 -5.73 2.89 -11.66
CA GLY A 66 -7.10 2.73 -11.17
C GLY A 66 -7.20 2.75 -9.64
N LEU A 67 -6.36 1.97 -8.95
CA LEU A 67 -6.41 1.89 -7.49
C LEU A 67 -6.10 3.21 -6.78
N ILE A 68 -5.11 3.96 -7.27
CA ILE A 68 -4.74 5.26 -6.71
C ILE A 68 -5.88 6.26 -6.91
N ARG A 69 -6.53 6.27 -8.07
CA ARG A 69 -7.71 7.10 -8.34
C ARG A 69 -8.84 6.85 -7.35
N LEU A 70 -9.05 5.59 -6.94
CA LEU A 70 -10.08 5.23 -5.95
C LEU A 70 -9.82 5.84 -4.56
N LEU A 71 -8.59 6.22 -4.21
CA LEU A 71 -8.29 6.87 -2.93
C LEU A 71 -8.95 8.26 -2.79
N SER A 72 -9.47 8.82 -3.89
CA SER A 72 -10.24 10.06 -3.87
C SER A 72 -11.75 9.86 -3.69
N HIS A 73 -12.22 8.62 -3.60
CA HIS A 73 -13.65 8.29 -3.50
C HIS A 73 -14.27 8.80 -2.18
N THR A 74 -15.59 9.03 -2.18
CA THR A 74 -16.35 9.51 -1.01
C THR A 74 -16.83 8.36 -0.12
N ASN A 75 -17.24 7.24 -0.71
CA ASN A 75 -17.58 6.00 0.00
C ASN A 75 -16.37 5.36 0.70
N THR A 76 -16.47 5.18 2.01
CA THR A 76 -15.42 4.64 2.88
C THR A 76 -15.09 3.17 2.64
N GLN A 77 -16.03 2.36 2.16
CA GLN A 77 -15.78 0.97 1.79
C GLN A 77 -14.91 0.89 0.52
N VAL A 78 -15.18 1.74 -0.47
CA VAL A 78 -14.34 1.84 -1.69
C VAL A 78 -12.92 2.25 -1.30
N LEU A 79 -12.78 3.27 -0.44
CA LEU A 79 -11.48 3.70 0.08
C LEU A 79 -10.73 2.57 0.78
N SER A 80 -11.40 1.85 1.69
CA SER A 80 -10.81 0.74 2.45
C SER A 80 -10.34 -0.40 1.56
N ASN A 81 -11.18 -0.79 0.59
CA ASN A 81 -10.84 -1.84 -0.38
C ASN A 81 -9.66 -1.42 -1.27
N ALA A 82 -9.63 -0.17 -1.72
CA ALA A 82 -8.54 0.36 -2.54
C ALA A 82 -7.20 0.34 -1.79
N ILE A 83 -7.14 0.91 -0.59
CA ILE A 83 -5.88 0.95 0.16
C ILE A 83 -5.43 -0.45 0.61
N SER A 84 -6.37 -1.34 0.95
CA SER A 84 -6.05 -2.73 1.29
C SER A 84 -5.47 -3.47 0.08
N SER A 85 -6.04 -3.26 -1.11
CA SER A 85 -5.53 -3.85 -2.36
C SER A 85 -4.11 -3.36 -2.67
N ILE A 86 -3.86 -2.05 -2.54
CA ILE A 86 -2.53 -1.47 -2.74
C ILE A 86 -1.54 -2.05 -1.72
N ASN A 87 -1.93 -2.11 -0.44
CA ASN A 87 -1.10 -2.65 0.63
C ASN A 87 -0.73 -4.11 0.40
N ASN A 88 -1.67 -4.94 -0.08
CA ASN A 88 -1.39 -6.34 -0.39
C ASN A 88 -0.38 -6.50 -1.53
N ILE A 89 -0.56 -5.74 -2.62
CA ILE A 89 0.36 -5.76 -3.77
C ILE A 89 1.76 -5.28 -3.35
N VAL A 90 1.83 -4.19 -2.58
CA VAL A 90 3.10 -3.63 -2.08
C VAL A 90 3.77 -4.60 -1.09
N LEU A 91 3.01 -5.24 -0.21
CA LEU A 91 3.54 -6.25 0.70
C LEU A 91 4.13 -7.44 -0.06
N SER A 92 3.47 -7.94 -1.10
CA SER A 92 4.01 -9.03 -1.93
C SER A 92 5.37 -8.65 -2.55
N GLY A 93 5.49 -7.42 -3.08
CA GLY A 93 6.77 -6.89 -3.55
C GLY A 93 7.83 -6.80 -2.44
N THR A 94 7.45 -6.43 -1.23
CA THR A 94 8.35 -6.40 -0.06
C THR A 94 8.87 -7.80 0.30
N LEU A 95 8.00 -8.81 0.28
CA LEU A 95 8.32 -10.19 0.65
C LEU A 95 9.18 -10.92 -0.38
N THR A 96 9.14 -10.47 -1.64
CA THR A 96 9.84 -11.12 -2.76
C THR A 96 11.14 -10.42 -3.16
N THR A 97 11.53 -9.36 -2.44
CA THR A 97 12.75 -8.58 -2.73
C THR A 97 13.61 -8.39 -1.49
N MET A 98 14.93 -8.27 -1.69
CA MET A 98 15.86 -8.06 -0.58
C MET A 98 15.57 -6.74 0.15
N PRO A 99 15.74 -6.68 1.48
CA PRO A 99 15.41 -5.50 2.26
C PRO A 99 16.32 -4.30 1.98
N ASN A 100 17.51 -4.52 1.42
CA ASN A 100 18.52 -3.49 1.13
C ASN A 100 18.49 -2.99 -0.32
N ILE A 101 17.46 -3.32 -1.11
CA ILE A 101 17.25 -2.76 -2.45
C ILE A 101 15.97 -1.92 -2.50
N PRO A 102 15.88 -0.94 -3.43
CA PRO A 102 14.66 -0.17 -3.64
C PRO A 102 13.43 -1.05 -3.85
N HIS A 103 12.26 -0.59 -3.39
CA HIS A 103 11.03 -1.35 -3.52
C HIS A 103 10.61 -1.50 -4.99
N PRO A 104 10.19 -2.72 -5.45
CA PRO A 104 9.91 -2.99 -6.87
C PRO A 104 8.72 -2.23 -7.46
N HIS A 105 7.88 -1.63 -6.60
CA HIS A 105 6.69 -0.87 -7.01
C HIS A 105 6.82 0.64 -6.81
N TYR A 106 8.01 1.14 -6.44
CA TYR A 106 8.20 2.58 -6.24
C TYR A 106 7.94 3.37 -7.53
N ASP A 107 8.54 2.96 -8.65
CA ASP A 107 8.46 3.70 -9.91
C ASP A 107 7.05 3.65 -10.53
N SER A 108 6.36 2.50 -10.44
CA SER A 108 5.00 2.36 -10.97
C SER A 108 3.97 3.19 -10.20
N ILE A 109 4.13 3.32 -8.89
CA ILE A 109 3.31 4.22 -8.06
C ILE A 109 3.67 5.68 -8.33
N ALA A 110 4.97 6.00 -8.47
CA ALA A 110 5.41 7.36 -8.75
C ALA A 110 4.90 7.87 -10.11
N ALA A 111 4.83 7.01 -11.12
CA ALA A 111 4.38 7.35 -12.47
C ALA A 111 2.94 7.88 -12.56
N VAL A 112 2.11 7.64 -11.53
CA VAL A 112 0.70 8.06 -11.47
C VAL A 112 0.44 9.09 -10.38
N ASP A 113 1.47 9.83 -9.95
CA ASP A 113 1.43 10.72 -8.78
C ASP A 113 0.97 10.01 -7.48
N GLY A 114 1.12 8.68 -7.44
CA GLY A 114 0.59 7.85 -6.38
C GLY A 114 1.20 8.14 -5.02
N LYS A 115 2.45 8.64 -4.98
CA LYS A 115 3.11 9.04 -3.73
C LYS A 115 2.36 10.19 -3.03
N ASN A 116 2.02 11.24 -3.77
CA ASN A 116 1.29 12.37 -3.23
C ASN A 116 -0.16 11.99 -2.90
N GLN A 117 -0.81 11.20 -3.76
CA GLN A 117 -2.18 10.74 -3.51
C GLN A 117 -2.29 9.82 -2.28
N LEU A 118 -1.33 8.91 -2.08
CA LEU A 118 -1.23 8.09 -0.86
C LEU A 118 -1.04 8.95 0.38
N PHE A 119 -0.17 9.95 0.30
CA PHE A 119 0.07 10.83 1.43
C PHE A 119 -1.15 11.72 1.76
N ASN A 120 -1.83 12.25 0.74
CA ASN A 120 -3.09 12.98 0.91
C ASN A 120 -4.17 12.09 1.52
N PHE A 121 -4.28 10.84 1.07
CA PHE A 121 -5.18 9.84 1.67
C PHE A 121 -4.83 9.59 3.14
N PHE A 122 -3.55 9.36 3.46
CA PHE A 122 -3.07 9.14 4.83
C PHE A 122 -3.38 10.30 5.79
N LYS A 123 -3.41 11.54 5.29
CA LYS A 123 -3.77 12.74 6.06
C LYS A 123 -5.28 12.94 6.27
N ARG A 124 -6.14 12.15 5.63
CA ARG A 124 -7.59 12.29 5.79
C ARG A 124 -8.03 11.99 7.22
N ASN A 125 -9.02 12.74 7.69
CA ASN A 125 -9.64 12.54 9.00
C ASN A 125 -10.87 11.60 8.92
N ASN A 126 -11.42 11.39 7.73
CA ASN A 126 -12.63 10.59 7.50
C ASN A 126 -12.35 9.16 7.00
N ILE A 127 -11.22 8.57 7.41
CA ILE A 127 -10.85 7.19 7.08
C ILE A 127 -10.68 6.38 8.37
N SER A 128 -10.84 5.06 8.27
CA SER A 128 -10.64 4.18 9.43
C SER A 128 -9.18 4.17 9.91
N LYS A 129 -8.96 3.86 11.19
CA LYS A 129 -7.62 3.66 11.76
C LYS A 129 -6.83 2.60 10.98
N LEU A 130 -7.48 1.49 10.61
CA LEU A 130 -6.88 0.43 9.80
C LEU A 130 -6.41 0.96 8.44
N SER A 131 -7.28 1.70 7.71
CA SER A 131 -6.92 2.29 6.42
C SER A 131 -5.77 3.29 6.54
N LYS A 132 -5.73 4.06 7.63
CA LYS A 132 -4.65 5.01 7.91
C LYS A 132 -3.32 4.28 8.17
N ASN A 133 -3.34 3.20 8.94
CA ASN A 133 -2.19 2.32 9.16
C ASN A 133 -1.71 1.69 7.84
N GLN A 134 -2.61 1.14 7.04
CA GLN A 134 -2.25 0.57 5.74
C GLN A 134 -1.64 1.64 4.80
N ALA A 135 -2.16 2.86 4.81
CA ALA A 135 -1.58 3.95 4.03
C ALA A 135 -0.16 4.30 4.48
N SER A 136 0.08 4.42 5.79
CA SER A 136 1.44 4.64 6.31
C SER A 136 2.37 3.50 5.91
N MET A 137 1.90 2.25 5.98
CA MET A 137 2.61 1.05 5.56
C MET A 137 3.01 1.06 4.10
N VAL A 138 2.09 1.39 3.21
CA VAL A 138 2.39 1.53 1.79
C VAL A 138 3.48 2.57 1.59
N ILE A 139 3.36 3.74 2.22
CA ILE A 139 4.30 4.85 2.04
C ILE A 139 5.71 4.45 2.51
N TRP A 140 5.89 3.97 3.75
CA TRP A 140 7.23 3.65 4.23
C TRP A 140 7.85 2.46 3.47
N ARG A 141 7.06 1.50 2.98
CA ARG A 141 7.57 0.37 2.16
C ARG A 141 8.13 0.83 0.83
N ILE A 142 7.40 1.68 0.11
CA ILE A 142 7.86 2.14 -1.20
C ILE A 142 9.11 3.02 -1.09
N PHE A 143 9.26 3.76 0.02
CA PHE A 143 10.43 4.59 0.28
C PHE A 143 11.65 3.84 0.86
N ARG A 144 11.59 2.50 0.96
CA ARG A 144 12.77 1.68 1.30
C ARG A 144 13.93 1.99 0.35
N GLN A 145 15.11 2.27 0.90
CA GLN A 145 16.33 2.69 0.18
C GLN A 145 16.15 3.96 -0.69
N ARG A 146 15.11 4.76 -0.46
CA ARG A 146 14.84 6.00 -1.19
C ARG A 146 14.71 7.17 -0.21
N GLU A 147 15.16 8.34 -0.66
CA GLU A 147 14.93 9.59 0.07
C GLU A 147 13.46 10.02 -0.06
N MET A 148 12.84 10.42 1.05
CA MET A 148 11.60 11.20 1.05
C MET A 148 11.96 12.68 0.97
N THR A 149 12.01 13.23 -0.25
CA THR A 149 12.48 14.60 -0.48
C THR A 149 11.54 15.68 0.07
N ASN A 150 10.25 15.38 0.24
CA ASN A 150 9.32 16.28 0.90
C ASN A 150 9.44 16.13 2.42
N ILE A 151 10.12 17.09 3.05
CA ILE A 151 10.43 17.08 4.50
C ILE A 151 9.16 17.10 5.34
N GLU A 152 8.14 17.88 4.97
CA GLU A 152 6.86 17.92 5.71
C GLU A 152 6.16 16.56 5.72
N GLN A 153 6.18 15.86 4.56
CA GLN A 153 5.61 14.52 4.45
C GLN A 153 6.38 13.51 5.31
N LEU A 154 7.71 13.57 5.26
CA LEU A 154 8.57 12.73 6.07
C LEU A 154 8.34 12.96 7.57
N GLN A 155 8.34 14.22 8.01
CA GLN A 155 8.12 14.58 9.42
C GLN A 155 6.77 14.11 9.94
N TYR A 156 5.70 14.31 9.17
CA TYR A 156 4.37 13.85 9.54
C TYR A 156 4.29 12.32 9.66
N LEU A 157 4.87 11.58 8.69
CA LEU A 157 4.94 10.13 8.75
C LEU A 157 5.77 9.65 9.95
N VAL A 158 6.93 10.26 10.21
CA VAL A 158 7.79 9.91 11.34
C VAL A 158 7.10 10.18 12.67
N ALA A 159 6.42 11.32 12.81
CA ALA A 159 5.66 11.63 14.02
C ALA A 159 4.55 10.59 14.26
N TYR A 160 3.83 10.20 13.20
CA TYR A 160 2.83 9.14 13.28
C TYR A 160 3.44 7.82 13.76
N LEU A 161 4.51 7.35 13.12
CA LEU A 161 5.17 6.08 13.48
C LEU A 161 5.73 6.11 14.91
N LYS A 162 6.33 7.23 15.35
CA LYS A 162 6.83 7.39 16.73
C LYS A 162 5.71 7.29 17.75
N ASN A 163 4.58 7.96 17.52
CA ASN A 163 3.42 7.88 18.41
C ASN A 163 2.84 6.45 18.46
N SER A 164 2.79 5.78 17.31
CA SER A 164 2.29 4.40 17.21
C SER A 164 3.18 3.34 17.90
N LEU A 165 4.40 3.69 18.35
CA LEU A 165 5.20 2.82 19.23
C LEU A 165 4.61 2.66 20.63
N TYR A 166 3.71 3.56 21.05
CA TYR A 166 3.12 3.58 22.39
C TYR A 166 1.65 3.13 22.40
N GLU A 167 1.10 2.71 21.27
CA GLU A 167 -0.25 2.14 21.21
C GLU A 167 -0.30 0.76 21.87
N ASP A 168 -1.42 0.33 22.43
CA ASP A 168 -1.51 -0.99 23.09
C ASP A 168 -1.35 -2.17 22.12
N ASP A 169 -1.73 -1.97 20.85
CA ASP A 169 -1.73 -2.99 19.80
C ASP A 169 -0.30 -3.33 19.36
N ASP A 170 0.15 -4.55 19.68
CA ASP A 170 1.50 -5.03 19.38
C ASP A 170 1.80 -5.09 17.87
N TRP A 171 0.79 -5.36 17.03
CA TRP A 171 0.98 -5.36 15.59
C TRP A 171 1.26 -3.94 15.08
N ILE A 172 0.59 -2.94 15.63
CA ILE A 172 0.85 -1.52 15.32
C ILE A 172 2.24 -1.10 15.77
N LYS A 173 2.68 -1.46 16.99
CA LYS A 173 4.03 -1.16 17.48
C LYS A 173 5.10 -1.74 16.57
N GLN A 174 4.97 -3.03 16.25
CA GLN A 174 5.94 -3.76 15.44
C GLN A 174 6.02 -3.18 14.01
N THR A 175 4.87 -2.92 13.40
CA THR A 175 4.80 -2.29 12.07
C THR A 175 5.41 -0.88 12.07
N SER A 176 5.20 -0.12 13.15
CA SER A 176 5.73 1.24 13.27
C SER A 176 7.25 1.25 13.42
N LYS A 177 7.78 0.32 14.20
CA LYS A 177 9.21 0.05 14.31
C LYS A 177 9.81 -0.33 12.95
N GLU A 178 9.20 -1.26 12.22
CA GLU A 178 9.63 -1.64 10.86
C GLU A 178 9.64 -0.46 9.89
N GLY A 179 8.62 0.40 9.97
CA GLY A 179 8.54 1.61 9.16
C GLY A 179 9.70 2.57 9.41
N LEU A 180 10.03 2.84 10.68
CA LEU A 180 11.16 3.68 11.06
C LEU A 180 12.50 3.07 10.58
N GLN A 181 12.67 1.76 10.71
CA GLN A 181 13.85 1.05 10.23
C GLN A 181 14.00 1.10 8.71
N ASN A 182 12.90 0.88 7.96
CA ASN A 182 12.89 0.92 6.50
C ASN A 182 13.22 2.32 5.96
N LEU A 183 12.61 3.37 6.53
CA LEU A 183 12.90 4.75 6.14
C LEU A 183 14.36 5.11 6.43
N ALA A 184 14.89 4.68 7.56
CA ALA A 184 16.26 4.97 8.00
C ALA A 184 17.35 4.21 7.24
N GLN A 185 17.01 3.36 6.27
CA GLN A 185 18.01 2.82 5.37
C GLN A 185 18.60 3.91 4.46
N ASN A 186 17.84 4.98 4.16
CA ASN A 186 18.37 6.18 3.54
C ASN A 186 18.96 7.14 4.59
N ALA A 187 20.16 7.67 4.33
CA ALA A 187 20.89 8.51 5.28
C ALA A 187 20.19 9.83 5.63
N LYS A 188 19.54 10.50 4.67
CA LYS A 188 18.82 11.76 4.93
C LYS A 188 17.55 11.52 5.73
N ASN A 189 16.78 10.49 5.39
CA ASN A 189 15.61 10.09 6.18
C ASN A 189 16.02 9.72 7.62
N ARG A 190 17.12 8.95 7.77
CA ARG A 190 17.67 8.59 9.08
C ARG A 190 17.99 9.83 9.91
N SER A 191 18.68 10.81 9.32
CA SER A 191 19.04 12.05 9.99
C SER A 191 17.80 12.76 10.54
N GLU A 192 16.73 12.85 9.75
CA GLU A 192 15.45 13.42 10.21
C GLU A 192 14.83 12.62 11.36
N ILE A 193 14.80 11.29 11.25
CA ILE A 193 14.21 10.40 12.27
C ILE A 193 14.92 10.56 13.62
N THR A 194 16.25 10.66 13.61
CA THR A 194 17.08 10.73 14.82
C THR A 194 17.19 12.13 15.44
N LYS A 195 16.57 13.16 14.83
CA LYS A 195 16.51 14.50 15.44
C LYS A 195 15.92 14.44 16.84
N GLY A 196 16.40 15.31 17.70
CA GLY A 196 16.00 15.36 19.11
C GLY A 196 16.48 14.17 19.94
N GLY A 197 17.50 13.43 19.47
CA GLY A 197 18.07 12.30 20.22
C GLY A 197 17.23 11.01 20.15
N PHE A 198 16.25 10.93 19.25
CA PHE A 198 15.44 9.73 19.11
C PHE A 198 16.28 8.54 18.61
N ILE A 199 16.22 7.43 19.35
CA ILE A 199 16.90 6.18 18.99
C ILE A 199 15.91 5.29 18.23
N ILE A 200 16.27 4.90 17.01
CA ILE A 200 15.46 3.98 16.20
C ILE A 200 15.42 2.62 16.91
N PRO A 201 14.23 2.09 17.25
CA PRO A 201 14.13 0.80 17.92
C PRO A 201 14.74 -0.32 17.07
N LYS A 202 15.46 -1.24 17.73
CA LYS A 202 16.00 -2.46 17.13
C LYS A 202 14.94 -3.53 17.08
#